data_AF-A0A416HD41-F1
#
_entry.id   AF-A0A416HD41-F1
#
_cell.length_a   1.000
_cell.length_b   1.000
_cell.length_c   1.000
_cell.angle_alpha   90.00
_cell.angle_beta   90.00
_cell.angle_gamma   90.00
#
_symmetry.space_group_name_H-M   'P 1'
#
loop_
_entity.id
_entity.type
_entity.pdbx_description
1 polymer ?
#
loop_
_entity_poly.entity_id
_entity_poly.type
_entity_poly.pdbx_seq_one_letter_code
_entity_poly.pdbx_strand_id
1 'polypeptide(L)'
;MQGNVYIKAHREEINRYLEWYYKGELCLAAVENNVFYFDDLRYDMERSQEEAGVEFSRELLEKREKYALWLDEDKIEWEEDSEEEIEDEHRYDEAVEEFGKSMEEIYREDWAAVRESIRYSSLDREAKFRLVEIGHRKEPWYWYDFLKNESATALLIRIIEKKGRLPMNLREAAAAIFSYLTEMTGGGETELECFIRSLRPLHLQPYDLQALSRQLYEKRDAVMLSGKELEEKAERYFAGQGEEIIRALCACGFLRRWNQWYCQVNPGLFFISELHFFAGSSQRGKEYLCLLWFIDTDWDSFARQFAPRETEMLEGLVELDRDAVIRYALQPLARKFCEDRGKAEGMDLCRQILNCISLECYVSRRGEVLGGSGGKDILWELLYAVADVAVWDILPDCFSAEQMSMLRTEGGLEETEHWNETCWLLDTARMKEEVLKESGIAERVRELWEEIKSYSNWKNG
;
A
#
# COMPACT_ATOMS: atom_id res chain seq x y z
N MET A 1 25.12 -35.30 -10.77
CA MET A 1 23.82 -36.02 -10.84
C MET A 1 23.54 -36.71 -9.50
N GLN A 2 23.06 -35.94 -8.52
CA GLN A 2 22.35 -36.50 -7.37
C GLN A 2 20.86 -36.26 -7.66
N GLY A 3 20.22 -37.22 -8.33
CA GLY A 3 18.77 -37.17 -8.53
C GLY A 3 18.09 -37.12 -7.16
N ASN A 4 17.21 -36.15 -7.00
CA ASN A 4 16.58 -35.73 -5.74
C ASN A 4 16.12 -36.95 -4.91
N VAL A 5 16.77 -37.18 -3.77
CA VAL A 5 16.52 -38.34 -2.87
C VAL A 5 15.04 -38.39 -2.47
N TYR A 6 14.40 -37.23 -2.38
CA TYR A 6 12.97 -37.08 -2.09
C TYR A 6 12.07 -37.65 -3.19
N ILE A 7 12.35 -37.33 -4.46
CA ILE A 7 11.57 -37.81 -5.61
C ILE A 7 11.63 -39.33 -5.71
N LYS A 8 12.79 -39.94 -5.39
CA LYS A 8 12.91 -41.40 -5.35
C LYS A 8 12.13 -42.03 -4.20
N ALA A 9 12.08 -41.40 -3.03
CA ALA A 9 11.38 -41.92 -1.86
C ALA A 9 9.85 -41.79 -1.96
N HIS A 10 9.35 -40.78 -2.68
CA HIS A 10 7.92 -40.45 -2.80
C HIS A 10 7.35 -40.62 -4.22
N ARG A 11 8.05 -41.36 -5.10
CA ARG A 11 7.72 -41.47 -6.53
C ARG A 11 6.26 -41.89 -6.78
N GLU A 12 5.74 -42.85 -6.03
CA GLU A 12 4.37 -43.34 -6.20
C GLU A 12 3.30 -42.31 -5.77
N GLU A 13 3.60 -41.46 -4.80
CA GLU A 13 2.73 -40.36 -4.38
C GLU A 13 2.76 -39.23 -5.41
N ILE A 14 3.96 -38.90 -5.91
CA ILE A 14 4.15 -37.89 -6.96
C ILE A 14 3.48 -38.33 -8.27
N ASN A 15 3.64 -39.59 -8.69
CA ASN A 15 2.94 -40.12 -9.88
C ASN A 15 1.43 -39.96 -9.75
N ARG A 16 0.86 -40.37 -8.61
CA ARG A 16 -0.60 -40.28 -8.38
C ARG A 16 -1.10 -38.83 -8.41
N TYR A 17 -0.36 -37.91 -7.82
CA TYR A 17 -0.70 -36.49 -7.83
C TYR A 17 -0.64 -35.91 -9.23
N LEU A 18 0.47 -36.12 -9.95
CA LEU A 18 0.65 -35.60 -11.31
C LEU A 18 -0.37 -36.21 -12.28
N GLU A 19 -0.69 -37.49 -12.12
CA GLU A 19 -1.70 -38.15 -12.93
C GLU A 19 -3.11 -37.59 -12.68
N TRP A 20 -3.46 -37.29 -11.43
CA TRP A 20 -4.71 -36.59 -11.10
C TRP A 20 -4.73 -35.16 -11.67
N TYR A 21 -3.64 -34.42 -11.49
CA TYR A 21 -3.48 -33.04 -11.97
C TYR A 21 -3.63 -32.95 -13.49
N TYR A 22 -2.81 -33.66 -14.27
CA TYR A 22 -2.87 -33.61 -15.73
C TYR A 22 -4.19 -34.13 -16.30
N LYS A 23 -4.84 -35.08 -15.61
CA LYS A 23 -6.17 -35.56 -16.02
C LYS A 23 -7.24 -34.46 -15.89
N GLY A 24 -7.14 -33.61 -14.88
CA GLY A 24 -8.03 -32.46 -14.69
C GLY A 24 -7.71 -31.34 -15.68
N GLU A 25 -6.45 -30.90 -15.70
CA GLU A 25 -6.02 -29.72 -16.46
C GLU A 25 -6.13 -29.91 -17.98
N LEU A 26 -5.76 -31.08 -18.51
CA LEU A 26 -5.93 -31.35 -19.96
C LEU A 26 -7.40 -31.37 -20.36
N CYS A 27 -8.29 -31.83 -19.48
CA CYS A 27 -9.72 -31.84 -19.75
C CYS A 27 -10.30 -30.43 -19.74
N LEU A 28 -9.87 -29.60 -18.79
CA LEU A 28 -10.29 -28.19 -18.69
C LEU A 28 -9.79 -27.39 -19.89
N ALA A 29 -8.49 -27.48 -20.21
CA ALA A 29 -7.90 -26.80 -21.35
C ALA A 29 -8.58 -27.20 -22.69
N ALA A 30 -8.96 -28.47 -22.83
CA ALA A 30 -9.68 -28.95 -24.00
C ALA A 30 -11.12 -28.42 -24.08
N VAL A 31 -11.85 -28.38 -22.96
CA VAL A 31 -13.23 -27.86 -22.91
C VAL A 31 -13.27 -26.35 -23.16
N GLU A 32 -12.23 -25.63 -22.74
CA GLU A 32 -12.11 -24.18 -22.92
C GLU A 32 -11.53 -23.78 -24.28
N ASN A 33 -11.26 -24.74 -25.17
CA ASN A 33 -10.60 -24.53 -26.46
C ASN A 33 -9.25 -23.78 -26.36
N ASN A 34 -8.54 -23.92 -25.24
CA ASN A 34 -7.30 -23.20 -24.97
C ASN A 34 -6.09 -24.00 -25.47
N VAL A 35 -5.84 -23.92 -26.77
CA VAL A 35 -4.80 -24.68 -27.49
C VAL A 35 -3.40 -24.42 -26.92
N PHE A 36 -3.08 -23.17 -26.57
CA PHE A 36 -1.74 -22.81 -26.05
C PHE A 36 -1.48 -23.42 -24.67
N TYR A 37 -2.44 -23.33 -23.75
CA TYR A 37 -2.31 -23.95 -22.42
C TYR A 37 -2.29 -25.48 -22.52
N PHE A 38 -3.08 -26.05 -23.44
CA PHE A 38 -3.06 -27.48 -23.70
C PHE A 38 -1.68 -27.97 -24.16
N ASP A 39 -1.02 -27.23 -25.07
CA ASP A 39 0.33 -27.58 -25.53
C ASP A 39 1.40 -27.42 -24.45
N ASP A 40 1.33 -26.38 -23.61
CA ASP A 40 2.23 -26.22 -22.46
C ASP A 40 2.11 -27.39 -21.47
N LEU A 41 0.88 -27.85 -21.19
CA LEU A 41 0.66 -29.03 -20.34
C LEU A 41 1.29 -30.30 -20.94
N ARG A 42 1.32 -30.44 -22.26
CA ARG A 42 2.00 -31.58 -22.92
C ARG A 42 3.51 -31.53 -22.71
N TYR A 43 4.13 -30.36 -22.88
CA TYR A 43 5.56 -30.18 -22.63
C TYR A 43 5.90 -30.42 -21.15
N ASP A 44 5.06 -29.96 -20.23
CA ASP A 44 5.24 -30.17 -18.80
C ASP A 44 5.09 -31.63 -18.39
N MET A 45 4.20 -32.39 -19.04
CA MET A 45 4.13 -33.84 -18.87
C MET A 45 5.44 -34.51 -19.29
N GLU A 46 5.99 -34.18 -20.46
CA GLU A 46 7.26 -34.76 -20.95
C GLU A 46 8.41 -34.45 -20.00
N ARG A 47 8.52 -33.19 -19.56
CA ARG A 47 9.51 -32.77 -18.57
C ARG A 47 9.35 -33.52 -17.23
N SER A 48 8.11 -33.72 -16.78
CA SER A 48 7.84 -34.49 -15.56
C SER A 48 8.30 -35.94 -15.68
N GLN A 49 8.15 -36.58 -16.85
CA GLN A 49 8.66 -37.93 -17.10
C GLN A 49 10.20 -37.98 -17.04
N GLU A 50 10.87 -36.99 -17.61
CA GLU A 50 12.34 -36.90 -17.62
C GLU A 50 12.94 -36.58 -16.24
N GLU A 51 12.37 -35.59 -15.54
CA GLU A 51 12.94 -35.07 -14.30
C GLU A 51 12.56 -35.90 -13.07
N ALA A 52 11.30 -36.37 -13.01
CA ALA A 52 10.80 -37.14 -11.88
C ALA A 52 10.78 -38.66 -12.11
N GLY A 53 11.01 -39.11 -13.35
CA GLY A 53 11.03 -40.54 -13.71
C GLY A 53 9.66 -41.18 -13.52
N VAL A 54 8.60 -40.42 -13.82
CA VAL A 54 7.20 -40.84 -13.68
C VAL A 54 6.73 -41.52 -14.95
N GLU A 55 5.91 -42.56 -14.83
CA GLU A 55 5.26 -43.23 -15.95
C GLU A 55 3.76 -42.98 -15.83
N PHE A 56 3.21 -42.20 -16.77
CA PHE A 56 1.78 -41.91 -16.81
C PHE A 56 0.99 -43.11 -17.33
N SER A 57 -0.22 -43.28 -16.83
CA SER A 57 -1.08 -44.35 -17.30
C SER A 57 -1.45 -44.16 -18.77
N ARG A 58 -1.70 -45.31 -19.41
CA ARG A 58 -2.20 -45.36 -20.79
C ARG A 58 -3.52 -44.61 -20.96
N GLU A 59 -4.39 -44.62 -19.94
CA GLU A 59 -5.67 -43.91 -19.98
C GLU A 59 -5.47 -42.39 -20.11
N LEU A 60 -4.51 -41.81 -19.37
CA LEU A 60 -4.21 -40.38 -19.45
C LEU A 60 -3.62 -40.01 -20.82
N LEU A 61 -2.71 -40.83 -21.35
CA LEU A 61 -2.11 -40.59 -22.66
C LEU A 61 -3.13 -40.69 -23.79
N GLU A 62 -4.04 -41.67 -23.75
CA GLU A 62 -5.13 -41.79 -24.72
C GLU A 62 -6.12 -40.61 -24.65
N LYS A 63 -6.36 -40.06 -23.45
CA LYS A 63 -7.17 -38.85 -23.27
C LYS A 63 -6.49 -37.61 -23.83
N ARG A 64 -5.19 -37.44 -23.58
CA ARG A 64 -4.38 -36.36 -24.17
C ARG A 64 -4.49 -36.34 -25.69
N GLU A 65 -4.29 -37.48 -26.36
CA GLU A 65 -4.41 -37.56 -27.82
C GLU A 65 -5.82 -37.25 -28.30
N LYS A 66 -6.85 -37.75 -27.59
CA LYS A 66 -8.24 -37.45 -27.93
C LYS A 66 -8.55 -35.95 -27.83
N TYR A 67 -8.05 -35.28 -26.79
CA TYR A 67 -8.24 -33.84 -26.62
C TYR A 67 -7.45 -33.01 -27.63
N ALA A 68 -6.23 -33.43 -27.98
CA ALA A 68 -5.45 -32.78 -29.03
C ALA A 68 -6.16 -32.82 -30.39
N LEU A 69 -6.74 -33.98 -30.75
CA LEU A 69 -7.53 -34.12 -31.98
C LEU A 69 -8.81 -33.28 -31.96
N TRP A 70 -9.46 -33.18 -30.80
CA TRP A 70 -10.64 -32.33 -30.64
C TRP A 70 -10.30 -30.85 -30.85
N LEU A 71 -9.22 -30.38 -30.24
CA LEU A 71 -8.71 -29.01 -30.41
C LEU A 71 -8.23 -28.71 -31.84
N ASP A 72 -7.75 -29.71 -32.57
CA ASP A 72 -7.37 -29.57 -33.98
C ASP A 72 -8.58 -29.53 -34.94
N GLU A 73 -9.71 -30.18 -34.59
CA GLU A 73 -10.96 -30.15 -35.35
C GLU A 73 -11.73 -28.82 -35.19
N ASP A 74 -11.57 -28.14 -34.05
CA ASP A 74 -12.18 -26.82 -33.73
C ASP A 74 -11.29 -25.61 -34.10
N LYS A 75 -10.38 -25.76 -35.07
CA LYS A 75 -9.64 -24.63 -35.68
C LYS A 75 -10.60 -23.72 -36.45
N ILE A 76 -11.25 -22.81 -35.72
CA ILE A 76 -11.98 -21.68 -36.27
C ILE A 76 -10.97 -20.79 -36.99
N GLU A 77 -11.09 -20.69 -38.31
CA GLU A 77 -10.39 -19.67 -39.10
C GLU A 77 -10.81 -18.30 -38.58
N TRP A 78 -9.85 -17.53 -38.09
CA TRP A 78 -10.04 -16.17 -37.60
C TRP A 78 -10.54 -15.28 -38.74
N GLU A 79 -11.85 -15.04 -38.82
CA GLU A 79 -12.43 -13.90 -39.54
C GLU A 79 -12.65 -12.73 -38.57
N GLU A 80 -12.19 -11.56 -39.01
CA GLU A 80 -12.07 -10.31 -38.29
C GLU A 80 -13.40 -9.78 -37.69
N ASP A 81 -13.26 -9.21 -36.50
CA ASP A 81 -14.08 -8.21 -35.82
C ASP A 81 -15.60 -8.46 -35.75
N SER A 82 -16.08 -8.91 -34.57
CA SER A 82 -17.48 -8.77 -34.19
C SER A 82 -17.63 -8.37 -32.72
N GLU A 83 -18.77 -7.74 -32.41
CA GLU A 83 -19.16 -7.06 -31.17
C GLU A 83 -19.12 -7.92 -29.87
N GLU A 84 -18.60 -9.16 -29.92
CA GLU A 84 -18.38 -10.05 -28.77
C GLU A 84 -17.17 -9.66 -27.89
N GLU A 85 -16.24 -8.82 -28.37
CA GLU A 85 -15.07 -8.37 -27.57
C GLU A 85 -15.45 -7.60 -26.29
N ILE A 86 -16.61 -6.92 -26.27
CA ILE A 86 -17.05 -6.15 -25.09
C ILE A 86 -17.58 -7.08 -23.99
N GLU A 87 -18.19 -8.21 -24.34
CA GLU A 87 -18.74 -9.15 -23.35
C GLU A 87 -17.65 -10.04 -22.73
N ASP A 88 -16.59 -10.37 -23.48
CA ASP A 88 -15.43 -11.11 -22.98
C ASP A 88 -14.44 -10.25 -22.16
N GLU A 89 -14.28 -8.95 -22.44
CA GLU A 89 -13.56 -8.03 -21.55
C GLU A 89 -14.23 -7.94 -20.17
N HIS A 90 -15.57 -7.86 -20.12
CA HIS A 90 -16.30 -7.82 -18.86
C HIS A 90 -16.19 -9.13 -18.06
N ARG A 91 -16.14 -10.29 -18.73
CA ARG A 91 -15.93 -11.59 -18.06
C ARG A 91 -14.49 -11.77 -17.56
N TYR A 92 -13.50 -11.21 -18.26
CA TYR A 92 -12.12 -11.17 -17.80
C TYR A 92 -11.98 -10.30 -16.55
N ASP A 93 -12.55 -9.10 -16.56
CA ASP A 93 -12.53 -8.20 -15.42
C ASP A 93 -13.25 -8.78 -14.19
N GLU A 94 -14.39 -9.45 -14.39
CA GLU A 94 -15.10 -10.17 -13.32
C GLU A 94 -14.27 -11.35 -12.78
N ALA A 95 -13.61 -12.13 -13.63
CA ALA A 95 -12.73 -13.23 -13.20
C ALA A 95 -11.48 -12.71 -12.48
N VAL A 96 -10.91 -11.58 -12.90
CA VAL A 96 -9.81 -10.89 -12.20
C VAL A 96 -10.28 -10.37 -10.85
N GLU A 97 -11.50 -9.84 -10.76
CA GLU A 97 -12.08 -9.37 -9.50
C GLU A 97 -12.37 -10.52 -8.53
N GLU A 98 -12.94 -11.62 -9.01
CA GLU A 98 -13.24 -12.82 -8.21
C GLU A 98 -11.96 -13.53 -7.76
N PHE A 99 -10.96 -13.63 -8.65
CA PHE A 99 -9.62 -14.11 -8.30
C PHE A 99 -8.94 -13.18 -7.29
N GLY A 100 -9.02 -11.86 -7.49
CA GLY A 100 -8.54 -10.85 -6.55
C GLY A 100 -9.14 -11.03 -5.15
N LYS A 101 -10.45 -11.28 -5.05
CA LYS A 101 -11.14 -11.59 -3.78
C LYS A 101 -10.64 -12.88 -3.12
N SER A 102 -10.37 -13.93 -3.90
CA SER A 102 -9.80 -15.19 -3.38
C SER A 102 -8.37 -15.03 -2.83
N MET A 103 -7.62 -14.04 -3.33
CA MET A 103 -6.23 -13.76 -2.95
C MET A 103 -6.11 -12.82 -1.75
N GLU A 104 -7.21 -12.20 -1.28
CA GLU A 104 -7.23 -11.43 -0.02
C GLU A 104 -6.77 -12.26 1.19
N GLU A 105 -6.87 -13.58 1.12
CA GLU A 105 -6.35 -14.49 2.14
C GLU A 105 -4.82 -14.48 2.24
N ILE A 106 -4.09 -14.10 1.17
CA ILE A 106 -2.62 -14.11 1.12
C ILE A 106 -2.01 -12.91 1.85
N TYR A 107 -2.70 -11.78 1.82
CA TYR A 107 -2.29 -10.56 2.52
C TYR A 107 -2.88 -10.47 3.93
N ARG A 108 -3.68 -11.47 4.34
CA ARG A 108 -4.20 -11.58 5.70
C ARG A 108 -3.04 -11.67 6.69
N GLU A 109 -3.13 -10.90 7.77
CA GLU A 109 -2.14 -10.96 8.83
C GLU A 109 -2.10 -12.38 9.44
N ASP A 110 -0.97 -13.08 9.28
CA ASP A 110 -0.73 -14.40 9.88
C ASP A 110 0.47 -14.35 10.82
N TRP A 111 0.20 -13.82 12.01
CA TRP A 111 1.21 -13.68 13.05
C TRP A 111 1.73 -15.04 13.58
N ALA A 112 1.03 -16.15 13.34
CA ALA A 112 1.52 -17.48 13.70
C ALA A 112 2.59 -17.95 12.71
N ALA A 113 2.31 -17.88 11.40
CA ALA A 113 3.25 -18.24 10.35
C ALA A 113 4.50 -17.34 10.36
N VAL A 114 4.32 -16.03 10.56
CA VAL A 114 5.42 -15.06 10.68
C VAL A 114 6.34 -15.40 11.85
N ARG A 115 5.77 -15.73 13.03
CA ARG A 115 6.57 -16.11 14.19
C ARG A 115 7.36 -17.39 13.99
N GLU A 116 6.77 -18.41 13.36
CA GLU A 116 7.49 -19.65 13.05
C GLU A 116 8.59 -19.39 12.00
N SER A 117 8.35 -18.55 10.99
CA SER A 117 9.36 -18.12 10.02
C SER A 117 10.56 -17.45 10.69
N ILE A 118 10.31 -16.50 11.60
CA ILE A 118 11.37 -15.86 12.39
C ILE A 118 12.10 -16.90 13.24
N ARG A 119 11.37 -17.81 13.90
CA ARG A 119 11.92 -18.82 14.80
C ARG A 119 12.89 -19.75 14.09
N TYR A 120 12.53 -20.28 12.92
CA TYR A 120 13.34 -21.22 12.14
C TYR A 120 14.34 -20.56 11.19
N SER A 121 14.33 -19.24 11.03
CA SER A 121 15.32 -18.53 10.23
C SER A 121 16.76 -18.72 10.75
N SER A 122 17.75 -18.41 9.91
CA SER A 122 19.17 -18.49 10.29
C SER A 122 19.66 -17.26 11.07
N LEU A 123 18.78 -16.28 11.29
CA LEU A 123 19.07 -15.04 12.01
C LEU A 123 19.61 -15.30 13.42
N ASP A 124 20.46 -14.38 13.89
CA ASP A 124 20.93 -14.40 15.26
C ASP A 124 19.78 -14.13 16.25
N ARG A 125 20.06 -14.36 17.53
CA ARG A 125 19.06 -14.23 18.59
C ARG A 125 18.55 -12.79 18.76
N GLU A 126 19.41 -11.80 18.52
CA GLU A 126 19.10 -10.38 18.69
C GLU A 126 18.12 -9.91 17.61
N ALA A 127 18.42 -10.21 16.34
CA ALA A 127 17.55 -9.91 15.20
C ALA A 127 16.19 -10.59 15.34
N LYS A 128 16.15 -11.87 15.76
CA LYS A 128 14.89 -12.58 16.02
C LYS A 128 14.04 -11.89 17.10
N PHE A 129 14.66 -11.49 18.22
CA PHE A 129 13.94 -10.77 19.27
C PHE A 129 13.42 -9.41 18.79
N ARG A 130 14.24 -8.66 18.04
CA ARG A 130 13.84 -7.38 17.45
C ARG A 130 12.64 -7.54 16.51
N LEU A 131 12.64 -8.52 15.60
CA LEU A 131 11.49 -8.76 14.72
C LEU A 131 10.22 -9.12 15.49
N VAL A 132 10.34 -9.94 16.54
CA VAL A 132 9.19 -10.26 17.40
C VAL A 132 8.70 -9.02 18.14
N GLU A 133 9.59 -8.19 18.67
CA GLU A 133 9.24 -6.93 19.34
C GLU A 133 8.52 -5.97 18.39
N ILE A 134 9.04 -5.81 17.16
CA ILE A 134 8.44 -4.98 16.11
C ILE A 134 7.02 -5.48 15.80
N GLY A 135 6.82 -6.78 15.60
CA GLY A 135 5.48 -7.30 15.32
C GLY A 135 4.48 -7.15 16.48
N HIS A 136 4.93 -7.12 17.74
CA HIS A 136 4.06 -6.84 18.89
C HIS A 136 3.74 -5.35 19.04
N ARG A 137 4.75 -4.48 18.87
CA ARG A 137 4.59 -3.03 19.01
C ARG A 137 4.00 -2.36 17.77
N LYS A 138 4.07 -3.05 16.63
CA LYS A 138 3.78 -2.53 15.30
C LYS A 138 4.70 -1.38 14.85
N GLU A 139 5.91 -1.33 15.42
CA GLU A 139 6.87 -0.23 15.23
C GLU A 139 8.32 -0.74 15.06
N PRO A 140 9.12 -0.17 14.14
CA PRO A 140 8.74 0.88 13.20
C PRO A 140 7.82 0.36 12.10
N TRP A 141 6.90 1.20 11.63
CA TRP A 141 5.89 0.83 10.63
C TRP A 141 6.48 0.14 9.38
N TYR A 142 7.63 0.61 8.89
CA TYR A 142 8.27 0.10 7.66
C TYR A 142 8.84 -1.32 7.82
N TRP A 143 9.10 -1.78 9.04
CA TRP A 143 9.44 -3.18 9.31
C TRP A 143 8.25 -4.02 9.73
N TYR A 144 7.32 -3.44 10.51
CA TYR A 144 6.07 -4.10 10.84
C TYR A 144 5.33 -4.57 9.58
N ASP A 145 5.41 -3.80 8.50
CA ASP A 145 4.71 -4.13 7.27
C ASP A 145 5.17 -5.46 6.63
N PHE A 146 6.46 -5.77 6.70
CA PHE A 146 6.97 -7.06 6.25
C PHE A 146 6.53 -8.22 7.15
N LEU A 147 6.12 -7.92 8.39
CA LEU A 147 5.69 -8.90 9.39
C LEU A 147 4.19 -9.19 9.36
N LYS A 148 3.46 -8.65 8.39
CA LYS A 148 2.04 -8.97 8.19
C LYS A 148 1.85 -10.36 7.60
N ASN A 149 2.69 -10.77 6.65
CA ASN A 149 2.57 -12.08 6.00
C ASN A 149 3.92 -12.81 5.89
N GLU A 150 3.85 -14.13 5.72
CA GLU A 150 5.02 -15.01 5.64
C GLU A 150 5.95 -14.66 4.46
N SER A 151 5.39 -14.32 3.29
CA SER A 151 6.18 -14.05 2.09
C SER A 151 7.03 -12.78 2.23
N ALA A 152 6.43 -11.71 2.75
CA ALA A 152 7.14 -10.48 3.06
C ALA A 152 8.16 -10.69 4.19
N THR A 153 7.83 -11.49 5.21
CA THR A 153 8.77 -11.81 6.29
C THR A 153 9.98 -12.58 5.76
N ALA A 154 9.78 -13.52 4.83
CA ALA A 154 10.86 -14.26 4.19
C ALA A 154 11.80 -13.32 3.40
N LEU A 155 11.26 -12.34 2.67
CA LEU A 155 12.05 -11.31 2.00
C LEU A 155 12.89 -10.49 3.00
N LEU A 156 12.27 -10.03 4.11
CA LEU A 156 12.97 -9.28 5.14
C LEU A 156 14.10 -10.11 5.78
N ILE A 157 13.86 -11.39 6.08
CA ILE A 157 14.89 -12.30 6.61
C ILE A 157 16.08 -12.37 5.64
N ARG A 158 15.84 -12.56 4.34
CA ARG A 158 16.91 -12.62 3.32
C ARG A 158 17.71 -11.32 3.26
N ILE A 159 17.06 -10.16 3.37
CA ILE A 159 17.73 -8.86 3.43
C ILE A 159 18.64 -8.79 4.66
N ILE A 160 18.13 -9.17 5.84
CA ILE A 160 18.92 -9.16 7.09
C ILE A 160 20.09 -10.13 7.01
N GLU A 161 19.89 -11.35 6.52
CA GLU A 161 20.94 -12.36 6.33
C GLU A 161 22.04 -11.85 5.41
N LYS A 162 21.65 -11.20 4.30
CA LYS A 162 22.60 -10.65 3.34
C LYS A 162 23.37 -9.46 3.90
N LYS A 163 22.70 -8.56 4.63
CA LYS A 163 23.32 -7.35 5.18
C LYS A 163 23.98 -7.57 6.55
N GLY A 164 23.76 -8.73 7.17
CA GLY A 164 24.32 -9.13 8.46
C GLY A 164 23.71 -8.41 9.67
N ARG A 165 22.72 -7.54 9.47
CA ARG A 165 22.02 -6.80 10.53
C ARG A 165 20.67 -6.28 10.05
N LEU A 166 19.75 -6.05 10.98
CA LEU A 166 18.51 -5.32 10.73
C LEU A 166 18.82 -3.79 10.72
N PRO A 167 18.49 -3.05 9.66
CA PRO A 167 18.67 -1.61 9.63
C PRO A 167 17.83 -0.88 10.70
N MET A 168 18.37 0.22 11.24
CA MET A 168 17.87 0.84 12.47
C MET A 168 16.92 2.04 12.24
N ASN A 169 16.99 2.67 11.06
CA ASN A 169 16.19 3.82 10.66
C ASN A 169 15.70 3.65 9.21
N LEU A 170 14.74 4.47 8.78
CA LEU A 170 14.11 4.38 7.47
C LEU A 170 15.11 4.54 6.31
N ARG A 171 16.10 5.43 6.46
CA ARG A 171 17.12 5.65 5.44
C ARG A 171 17.95 4.38 5.19
N GLU A 172 18.44 3.76 6.26
CA GLU A 172 19.20 2.51 6.15
C GLU A 172 18.31 1.35 5.68
N ALA A 173 17.03 1.33 6.08
CA ALA A 173 16.05 0.35 5.64
C ALA A 173 15.86 0.39 4.12
N ALA A 174 15.53 1.56 3.59
CA ALA A 174 15.34 1.80 2.17
C ALA A 174 16.60 1.44 1.36
N ALA A 175 17.77 1.94 1.77
CA ALA A 175 19.04 1.64 1.11
C ALA A 175 19.37 0.14 1.15
N ALA A 176 19.08 -0.56 2.26
CA ALA A 176 19.33 -2.00 2.38
C ALA A 176 18.43 -2.82 1.44
N ILE A 177 17.15 -2.43 1.31
CA ILE A 177 16.19 -3.05 0.39
C ILE A 177 16.67 -2.87 -1.05
N PHE A 178 16.91 -1.63 -1.49
CA PHE A 178 17.31 -1.35 -2.87
C PHE A 178 18.66 -1.97 -3.21
N SER A 179 19.64 -1.87 -2.31
CA SER A 179 20.93 -2.53 -2.50
C SER A 179 20.79 -4.06 -2.59
N TYR A 180 19.92 -4.69 -1.81
CA TYR A 180 19.63 -6.13 -1.95
C TYR A 180 19.01 -6.44 -3.32
N LEU A 181 18.02 -5.66 -3.76
CA LEU A 181 17.37 -5.87 -5.05
C LEU A 181 18.34 -5.71 -6.22
N THR A 182 19.15 -4.65 -6.23
CA THR A 182 20.22 -4.40 -7.21
C THR A 182 21.21 -5.56 -7.28
N GLU A 183 21.66 -6.08 -6.13
CA GLU A 183 22.57 -7.23 -6.10
C GLU A 183 21.92 -8.51 -6.65
N MET A 184 20.63 -8.72 -6.41
CA MET A 184 19.93 -9.95 -6.81
C MET A 184 19.49 -9.94 -8.27
N THR A 185 19.18 -8.77 -8.83
CA THR A 185 18.74 -8.65 -10.23
C THR A 185 19.88 -8.29 -11.18
N GLY A 186 20.98 -7.71 -10.69
CA GLY A 186 22.05 -7.17 -11.51
C GLY A 186 21.67 -5.88 -12.26
N GLY A 187 20.44 -5.38 -12.08
CA GLY A 187 19.97 -4.12 -12.63
C GLY A 187 20.51 -2.92 -11.84
N GLY A 188 20.54 -1.74 -12.47
CA GLY A 188 20.92 -0.51 -11.80
C GLY A 188 19.88 -0.08 -10.75
N GLU A 189 20.34 0.58 -9.70
CA GLU A 189 19.52 0.99 -8.56
C GLU A 189 18.42 1.99 -8.96
N THR A 190 18.77 2.98 -9.79
CA THR A 190 17.82 3.99 -10.30
C THR A 190 16.78 3.37 -11.22
N GLU A 191 17.16 2.42 -12.06
CA GLU A 191 16.24 1.70 -12.95
C GLU A 191 15.26 0.84 -12.15
N LEU A 192 15.73 0.15 -11.10
CA LEU A 192 14.88 -0.62 -10.19
C LEU A 192 13.91 0.26 -9.43
N GLU A 193 14.38 1.39 -8.91
CA GLU A 193 13.52 2.36 -8.24
C GLU A 193 12.43 2.89 -9.16
N CYS A 194 12.78 3.31 -10.38
CA CYS A 194 11.80 3.76 -11.37
C CYS A 194 10.81 2.65 -11.76
N PHE A 195 11.31 1.42 -11.94
CA PHE A 195 10.48 0.27 -12.26
C PHE A 195 9.48 -0.02 -11.15
N ILE A 196 9.91 -0.13 -9.89
CA ILE A 196 9.03 -0.41 -8.74
C ILE A 196 7.95 0.66 -8.60
N ARG A 197 8.31 1.94 -8.77
CA ARG A 197 7.35 3.05 -8.78
C ARG A 197 6.32 2.91 -9.91
N SER A 198 6.75 2.44 -11.08
CA SER A 198 5.87 2.20 -12.23
C SER A 198 4.90 1.04 -12.02
N LEU A 199 5.18 0.11 -11.10
CA LEU A 199 4.34 -1.08 -10.89
C LEU A 199 2.96 -0.74 -10.36
N ARG A 200 2.78 0.44 -9.75
CA ARG A 200 1.49 0.88 -9.25
C ARG A 200 0.40 0.90 -10.34
N PRO A 201 -0.83 0.46 -10.06
CA PRO A 201 -1.94 0.56 -11.00
C PRO A 201 -2.33 2.03 -11.16
N LEU A 202 -2.24 2.54 -12.38
CA LEU A 202 -2.65 3.89 -12.77
C LEU A 202 -4.12 3.94 -13.27
N HIS A 203 -4.87 2.85 -13.13
CA HIS A 203 -6.12 2.64 -13.87
C HIS A 203 -7.39 2.78 -13.04
N LEU A 204 -7.57 3.89 -12.33
CA LEU A 204 -8.91 4.28 -11.90
C LEU A 204 -9.23 5.67 -12.48
N GLN A 205 -10.20 5.67 -13.40
CA GLN A 205 -10.73 6.87 -14.04
C GLN A 205 -11.20 7.88 -12.96
N PRO A 206 -11.02 9.20 -13.15
CA PRO A 206 -11.19 10.21 -12.09
C PRO A 206 -12.62 10.37 -11.52
N TYR A 207 -13.62 9.67 -12.05
CA TYR A 207 -15.03 10.05 -11.87
C TYR A 207 -15.85 9.18 -10.91
N ASP A 208 -15.31 8.08 -10.40
CA ASP A 208 -16.04 7.25 -9.44
C ASP A 208 -15.33 7.20 -8.09
N LEU A 209 -15.48 8.28 -7.32
CA LEU A 209 -14.94 8.44 -5.98
C LEU A 209 -15.45 7.35 -5.01
N GLN A 210 -16.61 6.73 -5.28
CA GLN A 210 -17.12 5.62 -4.49
C GLN A 210 -16.48 4.28 -4.88
N ALA A 211 -16.19 4.04 -6.17
CA ALA A 211 -15.46 2.85 -6.58
C ALA A 211 -13.96 2.92 -6.22
N LEU A 212 -13.35 4.10 -6.35
CA LEU A 212 -11.97 4.38 -5.94
C LEU A 212 -11.83 4.29 -4.41
N SER A 213 -12.77 4.88 -3.65
CA SER A 213 -12.75 4.72 -2.20
C SER A 213 -13.07 3.30 -1.77
N ARG A 214 -13.97 2.56 -2.41
CA ARG A 214 -14.14 1.13 -2.11
C ARG A 214 -12.89 0.31 -2.42
N GLN A 215 -12.22 0.48 -3.55
CA GLN A 215 -11.00 -0.29 -3.83
C GLN A 215 -9.79 0.12 -2.97
N LEU A 216 -9.62 1.41 -2.68
CA LEU A 216 -8.51 1.92 -1.84
C LEU A 216 -8.78 1.77 -0.33
N TYR A 217 -10.04 1.93 0.13
CA TYR A 217 -10.42 1.79 1.54
C TYR A 217 -10.87 0.36 1.90
N GLU A 218 -11.34 -0.48 0.96
CA GLU A 218 -11.75 -1.88 1.23
C GLU A 218 -10.67 -2.91 0.88
N LYS A 219 -9.37 -2.60 1.04
CA LYS A 219 -8.23 -3.57 1.06
C LYS A 219 -7.58 -3.96 -0.28
N ARG A 220 -7.15 -3.02 -1.12
CA ARG A 220 -6.25 -3.36 -2.24
C ARG A 220 -4.85 -2.79 -2.09
N ASP A 221 -4.15 -3.26 -1.06
CA ASP A 221 -2.69 -3.16 -0.99
C ASP A 221 -2.04 -4.01 -2.11
N ALA A 222 -2.72 -5.06 -2.58
CA ALA A 222 -2.20 -6.01 -3.56
C ALA A 222 -2.28 -5.50 -5.01
N VAL A 223 -1.13 -5.13 -5.58
CA VAL A 223 -1.02 -4.86 -7.03
C VAL A 223 -0.81 -6.19 -7.77
N MET A 224 -1.83 -6.62 -8.50
CA MET A 224 -1.74 -7.75 -9.44
C MET A 224 -1.40 -7.22 -10.83
N LEU A 225 -0.41 -7.80 -11.48
CA LEU A 225 -0.01 -7.48 -12.84
C LEU A 225 0.00 -8.75 -13.66
N SER A 226 -0.55 -8.71 -14.87
CA SER A 226 -0.35 -9.79 -15.83
C SER A 226 1.13 -9.88 -16.23
N GLY A 227 1.57 -11.06 -16.69
CA GLY A 227 2.92 -11.21 -17.23
C GLY A 227 3.24 -10.19 -18.33
N LYS A 228 2.29 -9.96 -19.25
CA LYS A 228 2.42 -8.98 -20.33
C LYS A 228 2.65 -7.55 -19.81
N GLU A 229 1.80 -7.07 -18.88
CA GLU A 229 1.96 -5.73 -18.31
C GLU A 229 3.30 -5.57 -17.57
N LEU A 230 3.70 -6.61 -16.84
CA LEU A 230 4.95 -6.60 -16.09
C LEU A 230 6.16 -6.58 -17.03
N GLU A 231 6.13 -7.38 -18.09
CA GLU A 231 7.17 -7.42 -19.13
C GLU A 231 7.26 -6.10 -19.88
N GLU A 232 6.13 -5.53 -20.31
CA GLU A 232 6.10 -4.21 -20.96
C GLU A 232 6.68 -3.10 -20.07
N LYS A 233 6.38 -3.13 -18.76
CA LYS A 233 6.98 -2.20 -17.81
C LYS A 233 8.47 -2.47 -17.62
N ALA A 234 8.86 -3.73 -17.45
CA ALA A 234 10.26 -4.10 -17.23
C ALA A 234 11.14 -3.71 -18.43
N GLU A 235 10.65 -3.92 -19.65
CA GLU A 235 11.37 -3.64 -20.88
C GLU A 235 11.64 -2.14 -21.08
N ARG A 236 10.79 -1.26 -20.54
CA ARG A 236 11.02 0.20 -20.56
C ARG A 236 12.24 0.63 -19.74
N TYR A 237 12.58 -0.13 -18.70
CA TYR A 237 13.68 0.23 -17.78
C TYR A 237 14.91 -0.67 -17.95
N PHE A 238 14.74 -1.91 -18.41
CA PHE A 238 15.77 -2.93 -18.52
C PHE A 238 15.81 -3.53 -19.92
N ALA A 239 15.86 -2.69 -20.96
CA ALA A 239 15.78 -3.10 -22.36
C ALA A 239 16.64 -4.35 -22.68
N GLY A 240 15.99 -5.41 -23.16
CA GLY A 240 16.57 -6.71 -23.50
C GLY A 240 16.80 -7.66 -22.31
N GLN A 241 16.46 -7.24 -21.09
CA GLN A 241 16.68 -7.98 -19.84
C GLN A 241 15.39 -8.11 -18.99
N GLY A 242 14.24 -7.62 -19.46
CA GLY A 242 13.00 -7.58 -18.69
C GLY A 242 12.60 -8.93 -18.06
N GLU A 243 12.62 -10.01 -18.84
CA GLU A 243 12.33 -11.36 -18.34
C GLU A 243 13.31 -11.83 -17.26
N GLU A 244 14.61 -11.58 -17.44
CA GLU A 244 15.65 -11.98 -16.49
C GLU A 244 15.48 -11.24 -15.16
N ILE A 245 15.17 -9.95 -15.21
CA ILE A 245 14.87 -9.12 -14.05
C ILE A 245 13.62 -9.64 -13.32
N ILE A 246 12.54 -9.94 -14.03
CA ILE A 246 11.30 -10.47 -13.44
C ILE A 246 11.57 -11.82 -12.75
N ARG A 247 12.32 -12.72 -13.40
CA ARG A 247 12.72 -14.02 -12.82
C ARG A 247 13.56 -13.82 -11.57
N ALA A 248 14.52 -12.89 -11.58
CA ALA A 248 15.34 -12.57 -10.42
C ALA A 248 14.52 -11.99 -9.26
N LEU A 249 13.56 -11.12 -9.54
CA LEU A 249 12.63 -10.56 -8.55
C LEU A 249 11.72 -11.63 -7.94
N CYS A 250 11.29 -12.62 -8.73
CA CYS A 250 10.58 -13.78 -8.21
C CYS A 250 11.48 -14.65 -7.32
N ALA A 251 12.70 -14.95 -7.77
CA ALA A 251 13.65 -15.79 -7.05
C ALA A 251 14.06 -15.17 -5.70
N CYS A 252 14.28 -13.84 -5.67
CA CYS A 252 14.65 -13.12 -4.46
C CYS A 252 13.48 -12.91 -3.50
N GLY A 253 12.24 -13.17 -3.95
CA GLY A 253 11.02 -13.10 -3.15
C GLY A 253 10.39 -11.71 -3.12
N PHE A 254 10.71 -10.83 -4.07
CA PHE A 254 10.07 -9.52 -4.22
C PHE A 254 8.73 -9.63 -4.95
N LEU A 255 8.68 -10.44 -6.01
CA LEU A 255 7.45 -10.82 -6.70
C LEU A 255 7.05 -12.24 -6.34
N ARG A 256 5.75 -12.48 -6.27
CA ARG A 256 5.17 -13.81 -6.25
C ARG A 256 4.42 -14.03 -7.55
N ARG A 257 4.76 -15.11 -8.26
CA ARG A 257 4.04 -15.57 -9.45
C ARG A 257 2.89 -16.49 -9.03
N TRP A 258 1.73 -16.27 -9.63
CA TRP A 258 0.56 -17.13 -9.53
C TRP A 258 -0.01 -17.36 -10.93
N ASN A 259 0.26 -18.51 -11.52
CA ASN A 259 -0.05 -18.80 -12.92
C ASN A 259 0.52 -17.72 -13.87
N GLN A 260 -0.35 -16.95 -14.51
CA GLN A 260 -0.01 -15.84 -15.41
C GLN A 260 0.10 -14.46 -14.73
N TRP A 261 -0.19 -14.41 -13.43
CA TRP A 261 -0.26 -13.18 -12.65
C TRP A 261 0.93 -13.03 -11.71
N TYR A 262 1.29 -11.80 -11.44
CA TYR A 262 2.37 -11.42 -10.54
C TYR A 262 1.87 -10.45 -9.49
N CYS A 263 2.31 -10.63 -8.26
CA CYS A 263 2.02 -9.69 -7.19
C CYS A 263 3.27 -9.33 -6.40
N GLN A 264 3.31 -8.11 -5.89
CA GLN A 264 4.33 -7.70 -4.92
C GLN A 264 4.04 -8.37 -3.58
N VAL A 265 5.07 -8.94 -2.95
CA VAL A 265 4.90 -9.60 -1.64
C VAL A 265 4.63 -8.61 -0.51
N ASN A 266 5.11 -7.37 -0.67
CA ASN A 266 4.92 -6.29 0.29
C ASN A 266 4.55 -4.97 -0.44
N PRO A 267 3.27 -4.58 -0.39
CA PRO A 267 2.77 -3.32 -0.92
C PRO A 267 3.43 -2.06 -0.34
N GLY A 268 3.95 -2.13 0.89
CA GLY A 268 4.76 -1.07 1.52
C GLY A 268 6.00 -0.66 0.71
N LEU A 269 6.47 -1.54 -0.17
CA LEU A 269 7.66 -1.29 -1.00
C LEU A 269 7.48 -0.14 -1.99
N PHE A 270 6.26 0.14 -2.45
CA PHE A 270 5.99 1.31 -3.26
C PHE A 270 6.32 2.60 -2.48
N PHE A 271 5.84 2.72 -1.26
CA PHE A 271 6.10 3.87 -0.39
C PHE A 271 7.59 3.99 -0.08
N ILE A 272 8.24 2.87 0.25
CA ILE A 272 9.69 2.83 0.49
C ILE A 272 10.46 3.29 -0.76
N SER A 273 9.98 2.99 -1.97
CA SER A 273 10.62 3.45 -3.22
C SER A 273 10.51 4.96 -3.43
N GLU A 274 9.36 5.58 -3.13
CA GLU A 274 9.19 7.03 -3.21
C GLU A 274 10.04 7.75 -2.15
N LEU A 275 10.10 7.19 -0.94
CA LEU A 275 10.91 7.67 0.17
C LEU A 275 12.41 7.56 -0.12
N HIS A 276 12.85 6.44 -0.69
CA HIS A 276 14.23 6.24 -1.13
C HIS A 276 14.62 7.28 -2.19
N PHE A 277 13.74 7.52 -3.16
CA PHE A 277 13.98 8.46 -4.25
C PHE A 277 14.10 9.88 -3.72
N PHE A 278 13.22 10.26 -2.78
CA PHE A 278 13.29 11.54 -2.09
C PHE A 278 14.61 11.68 -1.31
N ALA A 279 15.02 10.64 -0.56
CA ALA A 279 16.25 10.67 0.22
C ALA A 279 17.51 10.84 -0.66
N GLY A 280 17.56 10.17 -1.81
CA GLY A 280 18.65 10.22 -2.78
C GLY A 280 18.66 11.48 -3.67
N SER A 281 17.57 12.23 -3.69
CA SER A 281 17.43 13.41 -4.55
C SER A 281 18.29 14.60 -4.12
N SER A 282 18.77 15.38 -5.09
CA SER A 282 19.42 16.68 -4.84
C SER A 282 18.45 17.67 -4.18
N GLN A 283 18.96 18.77 -3.59
CA GLN A 283 18.10 19.81 -3.01
C GLN A 283 17.03 20.32 -3.99
N ARG A 284 17.41 20.55 -5.26
CA ARG A 284 16.47 20.97 -6.31
C ARG A 284 15.46 19.87 -6.66
N GLY A 285 15.87 18.61 -6.58
CA GLY A 285 14.97 17.47 -6.75
C GLY A 285 13.94 17.39 -5.62
N LYS A 286 14.37 17.56 -4.36
CA LYS A 286 13.48 17.60 -3.20
C LYS A 286 12.50 18.77 -3.26
N GLU A 287 12.97 19.95 -3.65
CA GLU A 287 12.12 21.11 -3.91
C GLU A 287 11.04 20.79 -4.94
N TYR A 288 11.42 20.21 -6.08
CA TYR A 288 10.48 19.81 -7.13
C TYR A 288 9.47 18.77 -6.64
N LEU A 289 9.91 17.75 -5.90
CA LEU A 289 9.02 16.73 -5.35
C LEU A 289 8.03 17.31 -4.33
N CYS A 290 8.49 18.18 -3.43
CA CYS A 290 7.61 18.86 -2.48
C CYS A 290 6.60 19.77 -3.19
N LEU A 291 7.00 20.50 -4.22
CA LEU A 291 6.08 21.30 -5.03
C LEU A 291 5.02 20.40 -5.68
N LEU A 292 5.46 19.31 -6.32
CA LEU A 292 4.59 18.36 -7.02
C LEU A 292 3.58 17.68 -6.08
N TRP A 293 4.00 17.29 -4.88
CA TRP A 293 3.16 16.53 -3.95
C TRP A 293 2.27 17.39 -3.06
N PHE A 294 2.64 18.64 -2.80
CA PHE A 294 1.97 19.45 -1.77
C PHE A 294 1.41 20.77 -2.27
N ILE A 295 1.94 21.33 -3.36
CA ILE A 295 1.60 22.69 -3.81
C ILE A 295 0.81 22.65 -5.12
N ASP A 296 1.29 21.87 -6.10
CA ASP A 296 0.68 21.77 -7.43
C ASP A 296 -0.50 20.79 -7.48
N THR A 297 -0.66 19.97 -6.43
CA THR A 297 -1.75 19.00 -6.27
C THR A 297 -2.65 19.38 -5.11
N ASP A 298 -3.96 19.10 -5.23
CA ASP A 298 -4.87 19.15 -4.08
C ASP A 298 -4.59 18.00 -3.11
N TRP A 299 -5.07 18.13 -1.87
CA TRP A 299 -4.99 17.05 -0.86
C TRP A 299 -5.53 15.74 -1.41
N ASP A 300 -6.64 15.78 -2.15
CA ASP A 300 -7.25 14.59 -2.73
C ASP A 300 -6.29 13.87 -3.69
N SER A 301 -5.46 14.57 -4.43
CA SER A 301 -4.44 13.97 -5.29
C SER A 301 -3.28 13.36 -4.48
N PHE A 302 -2.79 14.03 -3.43
CA PHE A 302 -1.79 13.43 -2.53
C PHE A 302 -2.34 12.19 -1.82
N ALA A 303 -3.53 12.31 -1.23
CA ALA A 303 -4.21 11.22 -0.55
C ALA A 303 -4.47 10.07 -1.51
N ARG A 304 -4.96 10.32 -2.74
CA ARG A 304 -5.06 9.28 -3.77
C ARG A 304 -3.70 8.68 -4.10
N GLN A 305 -2.63 9.47 -4.13
CA GLN A 305 -1.30 8.98 -4.43
C GLN A 305 -0.71 8.12 -3.31
N PHE A 306 -1.06 8.35 -2.05
CA PHE A 306 -0.42 7.64 -0.94
C PHE A 306 -1.38 6.87 -0.03
N ALA A 307 -2.68 6.80 -0.36
CA ALA A 307 -3.64 5.97 0.35
C ALA A 307 -3.26 4.48 0.28
N PRO A 308 -3.44 3.72 1.37
CA PRO A 308 -3.96 4.14 2.68
C PRO A 308 -2.86 4.55 3.70
N ARG A 309 -1.70 5.02 3.24
CA ARG A 309 -0.49 5.31 4.03
C ARG A 309 -0.02 6.75 3.94
N GLU A 310 -0.96 7.69 3.89
CA GLU A 310 -0.67 9.11 3.79
C GLU A 310 0.19 9.56 4.98
N THR A 311 -0.16 9.13 6.18
CA THR A 311 0.55 9.47 7.43
C THR A 311 1.97 8.92 7.43
N GLU A 312 2.16 7.63 7.15
CA GLU A 312 3.49 7.01 7.12
C GLU A 312 4.38 7.62 6.03
N MET A 313 3.80 8.04 4.90
CA MET A 313 4.54 8.77 3.86
C MET A 313 5.03 10.12 4.38
N LEU A 314 4.17 10.91 5.04
CA LEU A 314 4.54 12.21 5.60
C LEU A 314 5.61 12.08 6.69
N GLU A 315 5.40 11.17 7.65
CA GLU A 315 6.36 10.87 8.71
C GLU A 315 7.70 10.40 8.13
N GLY A 316 7.66 9.54 7.12
CA GLY A 316 8.85 9.06 6.43
C GLY A 316 9.63 10.18 5.74
N LEU A 317 8.95 11.11 5.06
CA LEU A 317 9.60 12.27 4.45
C LEU A 317 10.28 13.16 5.50
N VAL A 318 9.62 13.38 6.64
CA VAL A 318 10.17 14.15 7.76
C VAL A 318 11.35 13.45 8.42
N GLU A 319 11.28 12.13 8.65
CA GLU A 319 12.39 11.33 9.18
C GLU A 319 13.62 11.41 8.24
N LEU A 320 13.39 11.39 6.93
CA LEU A 320 14.47 11.39 5.94
C LEU A 320 15.14 12.74 5.75
N ASP A 321 14.37 13.84 5.69
CA ASP A 321 14.90 15.20 5.55
C ASP A 321 13.89 16.27 6.01
N ARG A 322 13.77 16.42 7.34
CA ARG A 322 12.91 17.42 7.98
C ARG A 322 13.13 18.84 7.46
N ASP A 323 14.37 19.24 7.23
CA ASP A 323 14.69 20.60 6.78
C ASP A 323 14.16 20.86 5.36
N ALA A 324 14.29 19.88 4.46
CA ALA A 324 13.73 19.98 3.11
C ALA A 324 12.20 20.05 3.15
N VAL A 325 11.54 19.21 3.95
CA VAL A 325 10.07 19.22 4.09
C VAL A 325 9.58 20.56 4.66
N ILE A 326 10.24 21.07 5.70
CA ILE A 326 9.92 22.39 6.26
C ILE A 326 10.06 23.47 5.19
N ARG A 327 11.20 23.52 4.51
CA ARG A 327 11.55 24.60 3.58
C ARG A 327 10.67 24.60 2.33
N TYR A 328 10.42 23.44 1.75
CA TYR A 328 9.82 23.33 0.42
C TYR A 328 8.33 22.97 0.44
N ALA A 329 7.79 22.49 1.57
CA ALA A 329 6.36 22.17 1.71
C ALA A 329 5.69 23.05 2.78
N LEU A 330 6.09 22.89 4.05
CA LEU A 330 5.39 23.53 5.17
C LEU A 330 5.46 25.06 5.12
N GLN A 331 6.62 25.64 4.82
CA GLN A 331 6.79 27.10 4.74
C GLN A 331 5.92 27.73 3.63
N PRO A 332 5.95 27.26 2.36
CA PRO A 332 5.04 27.76 1.32
C PRO A 332 3.56 27.64 1.69
N LEU A 333 3.13 26.50 2.25
CA LEU A 333 1.75 26.28 2.67
C LEU A 333 1.35 27.24 3.80
N ALA A 334 2.21 27.39 4.82
CA ALA A 334 1.98 28.33 5.91
C ALA A 334 1.93 29.79 5.45
N ARG A 335 2.77 30.19 4.49
CA ARG A 335 2.73 31.53 3.89
C ARG A 335 1.42 31.78 3.16
N LYS A 336 1.03 30.87 2.26
CA LYS A 336 -0.26 30.95 1.55
C LYS A 336 -1.41 31.02 2.55
N PHE A 337 -1.38 30.16 3.57
CA PHE A 337 -2.39 30.14 4.61
C PHE A 337 -2.48 31.48 5.36
N CYS A 338 -1.34 32.11 5.67
CA CYS A 338 -1.31 33.42 6.32
C CYS A 338 -1.80 34.55 5.39
N GLU A 339 -1.39 34.54 4.12
CA GLU A 339 -1.76 35.53 3.11
C GLU A 339 -3.26 35.55 2.85
N ASP A 340 -3.89 34.37 2.73
CA ASP A 340 -5.34 34.21 2.52
C ASP A 340 -6.18 34.81 3.66
N ARG A 341 -5.62 34.90 4.88
CA ARG A 341 -6.30 35.43 6.09
C ARG A 341 -6.04 36.93 6.25
N GLY A 342 -5.11 37.50 5.47
CA GLY A 342 -4.89 38.93 5.34
C GLY A 342 -4.67 39.65 6.67
N LYS A 343 -5.63 40.48 7.07
CA LYS A 343 -5.62 41.27 8.31
C LYS A 343 -6.63 40.79 9.35
N ALA A 344 -7.14 39.57 9.22
CA ALA A 344 -8.05 39.01 10.21
C ALA A 344 -7.34 38.90 11.57
N GLU A 345 -8.01 39.35 12.63
CA GLU A 345 -7.47 39.35 14.00
C GLU A 345 -8.54 38.93 15.01
N GLY A 346 -8.10 38.53 16.20
CA GLY A 346 -8.99 38.18 17.32
C GLY A 346 -9.97 37.06 16.96
N MET A 347 -11.25 37.30 17.24
CA MET A 347 -12.30 36.28 17.03
C MET A 347 -12.66 36.06 15.57
N ASP A 348 -12.47 37.06 14.70
CA ASP A 348 -12.68 36.88 13.25
C ASP A 348 -11.66 35.88 12.69
N LEU A 349 -10.39 36.04 13.04
CA LEU A 349 -9.34 35.08 12.69
C LEU A 349 -9.64 33.69 13.27
N CYS A 350 -10.03 33.61 14.54
CA CYS A 350 -10.40 32.34 15.18
C CYS A 350 -11.51 31.62 14.40
N ARG A 351 -12.53 32.34 13.95
CA ARG A 351 -13.64 31.79 13.15
C ARG A 351 -13.16 31.29 11.80
N GLN A 352 -12.33 32.06 11.11
CA GLN A 352 -11.78 31.67 9.82
C GLN A 352 -10.97 30.39 9.93
N ILE A 353 -10.12 30.25 10.95
CA ILE A 353 -9.34 29.03 11.19
C ILE A 353 -10.25 27.84 11.50
N LEU A 354 -11.20 27.98 12.43
CA LEU A 354 -12.15 26.91 12.76
C LEU A 354 -12.98 26.48 11.55
N ASN A 355 -13.40 27.41 10.70
CA ASN A 355 -14.08 27.08 9.44
C ASN A 355 -13.18 26.30 8.49
N CYS A 356 -11.88 26.61 8.42
CA CYS A 356 -10.95 25.87 7.58
C CYS A 356 -10.64 24.47 8.12
N ILE A 357 -10.55 24.31 9.44
CA ILE A 357 -10.40 23.00 10.06
C ILE A 357 -11.72 22.22 9.98
N SER A 358 -12.89 22.88 9.97
CA SER A 358 -14.21 22.23 9.88
C SER A 358 -14.36 21.05 10.86
N LEU A 359 -13.98 21.28 12.12
CA LEU A 359 -13.93 20.21 13.13
C LEU A 359 -15.32 19.92 13.69
N GLU A 360 -15.78 18.69 13.50
CA GLU A 360 -16.98 18.11 14.08
C GLU A 360 -16.59 16.99 15.05
N CYS A 361 -17.05 17.05 16.30
CA CYS A 361 -16.68 16.08 17.31
C CYS A 361 -17.89 15.49 18.06
N TYR A 362 -17.77 14.21 18.42
CA TYR A 362 -18.70 13.51 19.28
C TYR A 362 -18.34 13.79 20.74
N VAL A 363 -19.31 14.28 21.50
CA VAL A 363 -19.16 14.62 22.92
C VAL A 363 -20.12 13.78 23.75
N SER A 364 -19.59 13.06 24.73
CA SER A 364 -20.40 12.25 25.63
C SER A 364 -21.35 13.13 26.46
N ARG A 365 -22.39 12.53 27.05
CA ARG A 365 -23.30 13.29 27.95
C ARG A 365 -22.58 13.91 29.16
N ARG A 366 -21.40 13.38 29.50
CA ARG A 366 -20.54 13.85 30.59
C ARG A 366 -19.52 14.91 30.14
N GLY A 367 -19.44 15.21 28.84
CA GLY A 367 -18.55 16.22 28.28
C GLY A 367 -17.26 15.68 27.66
N GLU A 368 -17.00 14.37 27.72
CA GLU A 368 -15.79 13.76 27.16
C GLU A 368 -15.81 13.83 25.63
N VAL A 369 -14.71 14.25 25.01
CA VAL A 369 -14.54 14.21 23.55
C VAL A 369 -14.18 12.79 23.13
N LEU A 370 -15.03 12.19 22.31
CA LEU A 370 -14.93 10.78 21.88
C LEU A 370 -14.21 10.62 20.53
N GLY A 371 -13.87 11.74 19.88
CA GLY A 371 -13.30 11.80 18.53
C GLY A 371 -14.26 12.49 17.56
N GLY A 372 -13.99 12.37 16.26
CA GLY A 372 -14.85 12.95 15.22
C GLY A 372 -14.14 13.08 13.87
N SER A 373 -14.52 14.10 13.12
CA SER A 373 -13.98 14.42 11.80
C SER A 373 -13.53 15.87 11.71
N GLY A 374 -12.51 16.12 10.90
CA GLY A 374 -12.07 17.45 10.53
C GLY A 374 -11.69 17.49 9.05
N GLY A 375 -11.56 18.70 8.53
CA GLY A 375 -10.98 19.00 7.24
C GLY A 375 -9.57 18.42 7.16
N LYS A 376 -9.37 17.53 6.20
CA LYS A 376 -8.07 16.98 5.85
C LYS A 376 -7.41 17.93 4.85
N ASP A 377 -6.56 18.81 5.36
CA ASP A 377 -5.73 19.69 4.53
C ASP A 377 -4.26 19.34 4.77
N ILE A 378 -3.47 19.36 3.71
CA ILE A 378 -2.05 19.00 3.74
C ILE A 378 -1.25 19.84 4.74
N LEU A 379 -1.64 21.09 4.99
CA LEU A 379 -1.01 21.94 5.99
C LEU A 379 -1.14 21.33 7.40
N TRP A 380 -2.33 20.83 7.75
CA TRP A 380 -2.61 20.25 9.07
C TRP A 380 -1.82 18.96 9.29
N GLU A 381 -1.82 18.09 8.29
CA GLU A 381 -1.10 16.82 8.35
C GLU A 381 0.41 17.02 8.41
N LEU A 382 0.95 18.01 7.68
CA LEU A 382 2.37 18.37 7.76
C LEU A 382 2.74 19.02 9.09
N LEU A 383 1.88 19.86 9.68
CA LEU A 383 2.12 20.41 11.01
C LEU A 383 2.17 19.31 12.07
N TYR A 384 1.29 18.32 11.97
CA TYR A 384 1.33 17.15 12.83
C TYR A 384 2.64 16.36 12.64
N ALA A 385 2.97 15.97 11.40
CA ALA A 385 4.18 15.20 11.12
C ALA A 385 5.49 15.94 11.49
N VAL A 386 5.54 17.26 11.32
CA VAL A 386 6.75 18.05 11.57
C VAL A 386 6.86 18.50 13.02
N ALA A 387 5.77 18.91 13.65
CA ALA A 387 5.78 19.63 14.92
C ALA A 387 5.00 18.91 16.05
N ASP A 388 4.36 17.78 15.76
CA ASP A 388 3.45 17.08 16.67
C ASP A 388 2.30 18.00 17.15
N VAL A 389 1.82 18.86 16.25
CA VAL A 389 0.71 19.78 16.50
C VAL A 389 -0.53 19.24 15.80
N ALA A 390 -1.42 18.59 16.56
CA ALA A 390 -2.65 18.07 16.00
C ALA A 390 -3.76 19.13 16.05
N VAL A 391 -4.58 19.20 14.99
CA VAL A 391 -5.77 20.05 14.99
C VAL A 391 -6.75 19.68 16.11
N TRP A 392 -6.70 18.43 16.58
CA TRP A 392 -7.50 17.94 17.70
C TRP A 392 -7.09 18.55 19.05
N ASP A 393 -5.85 19.02 19.18
CA ASP A 393 -5.34 19.62 20.42
C ASP A 393 -6.05 20.96 20.75
N ILE A 394 -6.75 21.55 19.78
CA ILE A 394 -7.58 22.74 20.03
C ILE A 394 -8.77 22.44 20.94
N LEU A 395 -9.21 21.18 21.04
CA LEU A 395 -10.34 20.77 21.85
C LEU A 395 -9.90 20.29 23.25
N PRO A 396 -10.63 20.62 24.32
CA PRO A 396 -10.40 19.99 25.62
C PRO A 396 -10.75 18.51 25.57
N ASP A 397 -10.03 17.67 26.32
CA ASP A 397 -10.38 16.24 26.46
C ASP A 397 -11.80 16.05 27.04
N CYS A 398 -12.23 16.99 27.89
CA CYS A 398 -13.55 16.98 28.51
C CYS A 398 -14.06 18.40 28.78
N PHE A 399 -15.28 18.68 28.33
CA PHE A 399 -16.02 19.89 28.67
C PHE A 399 -16.60 19.80 30.08
N SER A 400 -16.40 20.85 30.87
CA SER A 400 -17.03 21.00 32.20
C SER A 400 -18.57 21.05 32.11
N ALA A 401 -19.23 20.82 33.25
CA ALA A 401 -20.69 20.89 33.34
C ALA A 401 -21.23 22.28 32.95
N GLU A 402 -20.52 23.35 33.31
CA GLU A 402 -20.84 24.72 32.95
C GLU A 402 -20.75 24.92 31.43
N GLN A 403 -19.66 24.50 30.79
CA GLN A 403 -19.47 24.58 29.34
C GLN A 403 -20.54 23.75 28.59
N MET A 404 -20.85 22.55 29.07
CA MET A 404 -21.91 21.72 28.51
C MET A 404 -23.30 22.37 28.63
N SER A 405 -23.57 23.09 29.73
CA SER A 405 -24.81 23.86 29.89
C SER A 405 -24.90 25.01 28.89
N MET A 406 -23.79 25.74 28.67
CA MET A 406 -23.73 26.81 27.68
C MET A 406 -23.96 26.27 26.26
N LEU A 407 -23.23 25.22 25.88
CA LEU A 407 -23.35 24.56 24.58
C LEU A 407 -24.78 24.15 24.24
N ARG A 408 -25.52 23.60 25.21
CA ARG A 408 -26.94 23.24 25.05
C ARG A 408 -27.85 24.47 24.87
N THR A 409 -27.61 25.51 25.66
CA THR A 409 -28.45 26.72 25.65
C THR A 409 -28.28 27.51 24.36
N GLU A 410 -27.06 27.52 23.83
CA GLU A 410 -26.70 28.25 22.61
C GLU A 410 -27.00 27.47 21.31
N GLY A 411 -27.55 26.25 21.41
CA GLY A 411 -27.90 25.42 20.26
C GLY A 411 -26.69 24.84 19.50
N GLY A 412 -25.54 24.72 20.17
CA GLY A 412 -24.29 24.23 19.57
C GLY A 412 -24.13 22.71 19.58
N LEU A 413 -25.11 21.97 20.12
CA LEU A 413 -25.09 20.51 20.21
C LEU A 413 -26.30 19.92 19.50
N GLU A 414 -26.05 18.96 18.63
CA GLU A 414 -27.08 18.15 17.97
C GLU A 414 -27.07 16.74 18.57
N GLU A 415 -28.23 16.20 18.92
CA GLU A 415 -28.31 14.85 19.49
C GLU A 415 -28.05 13.81 18.40
N THR A 416 -27.16 12.85 18.67
CA THR A 416 -26.79 11.81 17.71
C THR A 416 -26.45 10.49 18.42
N GLU A 417 -26.16 9.45 17.64
CA GLU A 417 -25.70 8.16 18.15
C GLU A 417 -24.27 7.88 17.67
N HIS A 418 -23.39 7.49 18.59
CA HIS A 418 -22.03 7.05 18.31
C HIS A 418 -21.76 5.77 19.08
N TRP A 419 -21.32 4.71 18.39
CA TRP A 419 -21.08 3.37 18.96
C TRP A 419 -22.24 2.81 19.81
N ASN A 420 -23.48 3.06 19.38
CA ASN A 420 -24.73 2.68 20.06
C ASN A 420 -24.99 3.41 21.39
N GLU A 421 -24.31 4.52 21.65
CA GLU A 421 -24.60 5.42 22.78
C GLU A 421 -25.09 6.78 22.26
N THR A 422 -26.11 7.33 22.94
CA THR A 422 -26.63 8.66 22.59
C THR A 422 -25.67 9.75 23.10
N CYS A 423 -25.01 10.42 22.18
CA CYS A 423 -24.06 11.49 22.45
C CYS A 423 -24.51 12.81 21.80
N TRP A 424 -23.64 13.81 21.85
CA TRP A 424 -23.83 15.08 21.17
C TRP A 424 -22.84 15.21 20.02
N LEU A 425 -23.27 15.76 18.89
CA LEU A 425 -22.40 16.24 17.82
C LEU A 425 -22.17 17.74 18.04
N LEU A 426 -20.91 18.16 18.06
CA LEU A 426 -20.47 19.53 18.19
C LEU A 426 -19.74 19.96 16.92
N ASP A 427 -20.26 20.97 16.23
CA ASP A 427 -19.56 21.67 15.15
C ASP A 427 -18.86 22.91 15.72
N THR A 428 -17.52 22.87 15.77
CA THR A 428 -16.70 23.95 16.34
C THR A 428 -16.84 25.27 15.59
N ALA A 429 -17.13 25.23 14.28
CA ALA A 429 -17.35 26.43 13.47
C ALA A 429 -18.62 27.18 13.89
N ARG A 430 -19.60 26.47 14.45
CA ARG A 430 -20.90 27.03 14.90
C ARG A 430 -20.93 27.50 16.35
N MET A 431 -19.92 27.15 17.16
CA MET A 431 -19.86 27.55 18.58
C MET A 431 -19.90 29.06 18.76
N LYS A 432 -20.60 29.60 19.75
CA LYS A 432 -20.61 31.05 20.02
C LYS A 432 -19.30 31.53 20.65
N GLU A 433 -19.03 32.83 20.52
CA GLU A 433 -17.78 33.45 20.98
C GLU A 433 -17.52 33.24 22.47
N GLU A 434 -18.56 33.34 23.29
CA GLU A 434 -18.49 33.13 24.73
C GLU A 434 -18.05 31.70 25.04
N VAL A 435 -18.62 30.71 24.35
CA VAL A 435 -18.27 29.31 24.53
C VAL A 435 -16.84 29.04 24.08
N LEU A 436 -16.42 29.59 22.93
CA LEU A 436 -15.06 29.44 22.42
C LEU A 436 -14.00 30.00 23.38
N LYS A 437 -14.31 31.10 24.09
CA LYS A 437 -13.42 31.68 25.10
C LYS A 437 -13.41 30.86 26.39
N GLU A 438 -14.59 30.55 26.95
CA GLU A 438 -14.70 29.83 28.22
C GLU A 438 -14.22 28.37 28.13
N SER A 439 -14.20 27.78 26.93
CA SER A 439 -13.63 26.45 26.68
C SER A 439 -12.12 26.45 26.41
N GLY A 440 -11.49 27.63 26.31
CA GLY A 440 -10.06 27.74 25.96
C GLY A 440 -9.76 27.47 24.48
N ILE A 441 -10.75 27.10 23.66
CA ILE A 441 -10.57 26.82 22.23
C ILE A 441 -10.02 28.04 21.49
N ALA A 442 -10.54 29.24 21.78
CA ALA A 442 -10.07 30.48 21.15
C ALA A 442 -8.60 30.80 21.46
N GLU A 443 -8.09 30.35 22.60
CA GLU A 443 -6.68 30.50 22.96
C GLU A 443 -5.81 29.49 22.22
N ARG A 444 -6.22 28.22 22.20
CA ARG A 444 -5.50 27.16 21.47
C ARG A 444 -5.46 27.38 19.96
N VAL A 445 -6.54 27.90 19.38
CA VAL A 445 -6.56 28.33 17.96
C VAL A 445 -5.57 29.47 17.72
N ARG A 446 -5.38 30.36 18.70
CA ARG A 446 -4.37 31.43 18.61
C ARG A 446 -2.96 30.85 18.68
N GLU A 447 -2.72 29.86 19.55
CA GLU A 447 -1.43 29.16 19.65
C GLU A 447 -1.10 28.45 18.32
N LEU A 448 -2.06 27.71 17.75
CA LEU A 448 -1.94 27.11 16.43
C LEU A 448 -1.61 28.16 15.35
N TRP A 449 -2.26 29.33 15.39
CA TRP A 449 -1.96 30.43 14.47
C TRP A 449 -0.54 30.98 14.63
N GLU A 450 -0.05 31.17 15.86
CA GLU A 450 1.33 31.59 16.09
C GLU A 450 2.33 30.56 15.57
N GLU A 451 2.04 29.27 15.73
CA GLU A 451 2.88 28.19 15.21
C GLU A 451 2.96 28.24 13.67
N ILE A 452 1.83 28.37 12.98
CA ILE A 452 1.78 28.53 11.52
C ILE A 452 2.59 29.76 11.09
N LYS A 453 2.45 30.89 11.80
CA LYS A 453 3.21 32.11 11.50
C LYS A 453 4.71 31.96 11.73
N SER A 454 5.13 31.09 12.65
CA SER A 454 6.54 30.83 12.90
C SER A 454 7.20 30.21 11.64
N TYR A 455 6.48 29.32 10.96
CA TYR A 455 6.90 28.73 9.69
C TYR A 455 6.79 29.72 8.54
N SER A 456 5.73 30.54 8.47
CA SER A 456 5.60 31.51 7.36
C SER A 456 6.74 32.55 7.33
N ASN A 457 7.19 32.97 8.51
CA ASN A 457 8.26 33.94 8.70
C ASN A 457 9.66 33.33 8.84
N TRP A 458 9.78 32.00 8.74
CA TRP A 458 11.04 31.30 8.94
C TRP A 458 12.08 31.79 7.93
N LYS A 459 13.17 32.39 8.44
CA LYS A 459 14.32 32.79 7.63
C LYS A 459 15.30 31.63 7.59
N ASN A 460 15.73 31.25 6.38
CA ASN A 460 16.73 30.22 6.17
C ASN A 460 18.00 30.54 6.98
N GLY A 461 18.24 29.75 8.02
CA GLY A 461 19.52 29.68 8.72
C GLY A 461 20.59 29.01 7.87
#